data_AF-A0A392V5J0-F1
#
_entry.id   AF-A0A392V5J0-F1
#
_cell.length_a   1.000
_cell.length_b   1.000
_cell.length_c   1.000
_cell.angle_alpha   90.00
_cell.angle_beta   90.00
_cell.angle_gamma   90.00
#
_symmetry.space_group_name_H-M   'P 1'
#
loop_
_entity.id
_entity.type
_entity.pdbx_description
1 polymer ?
#
loop_
_entity_poly.entity_id
_entity_poly.type
_entity_poly.pdbx_seq_one_letter_code
_entity_poly.pdbx_strand_id
1 'polypeptide(L)' 'INEPVKHDDPGPSSNFEFPVYKAVEDEDEEIPNEIRRLLDREGKAIQPHEEALELINLGSGEEKKEIRIGVLL' A
#
# COMPACT_ATOMS: atom_id res chain seq x y z
N ILE A 1 36.25 -32.46 8.36
CA ILE A 1 35.68 -32.63 7.01
C ILE A 1 34.19 -32.31 7.08
N ASN A 2 33.77 -31.17 6.56
CA ASN A 2 32.35 -30.85 6.41
C ASN A 2 32.13 -30.74 4.91
N GLU A 3 31.57 -31.78 4.30
CA GLU A 3 31.10 -31.67 2.92
C GLU A 3 29.76 -30.93 2.91
N PRO A 4 29.52 -30.03 1.94
CA PRO A 4 28.23 -29.37 1.80
C PRO A 4 27.18 -30.37 1.31
N VAL A 5 26.02 -30.39 1.98
CA VAL A 5 24.86 -31.18 1.57
C VAL A 5 24.38 -30.66 0.21
N LYS A 6 24.38 -31.51 -0.81
CA LYS A 6 23.79 -31.21 -2.12
C LYS A 6 22.28 -31.37 -2.04
N HIS A 7 21.54 -30.27 -2.19
CA HIS A 7 20.10 -30.29 -2.40
C HIS A 7 19.81 -30.40 -3.89
N ASP A 8 19.98 -31.61 -4.44
CA ASP A 8 19.55 -31.94 -5.81
C ASP A 8 18.11 -32.47 -5.80
N ASP A 9 17.19 -31.75 -5.17
CA ASP A 9 15.76 -31.99 -5.36
C ASP A 9 15.18 -30.80 -6.14
N PRO A 10 15.12 -30.85 -7.48
CA PRO A 10 14.32 -29.90 -8.22
C PRO A 10 12.88 -30.18 -7.81
N GLY A 11 12.39 -29.43 -6.81
CA GLY A 11 10.99 -29.45 -6.43
C GLY A 11 10.12 -29.40 -7.69
N PRO A 12 8.94 -30.05 -7.66
CA PRO A 12 8.15 -30.33 -8.86
C PRO A 12 8.09 -29.09 -9.75
N SER A 13 8.48 -29.24 -11.02
CA SER A 13 8.51 -28.13 -11.97
C SER A 13 7.14 -27.46 -11.98
N SER A 14 7.09 -26.18 -11.68
CA SER A 14 5.84 -25.43 -11.63
C SER A 14 5.14 -25.58 -12.99
N ASN A 15 3.91 -26.11 -12.98
CA ASN A 15 3.14 -26.32 -14.20
C ASN A 15 2.60 -24.97 -14.70
N PHE A 16 3.41 -24.25 -15.46
CA PHE A 16 3.05 -22.98 -16.10
C PHE A 16 2.15 -23.15 -17.34
N GLU A 17 1.85 -24.40 -17.72
CA GLU A 17 1.05 -24.73 -18.91
C GLU A 17 -0.45 -24.48 -18.69
N PHE A 18 -0.86 -24.28 -17.43
CA PHE A 18 -2.21 -23.87 -17.06
C PHE A 18 -2.19 -22.45 -16.49
N PRO A 19 -2.75 -21.46 -17.20
CA PRO A 19 -3.05 -20.18 -16.59
C PRO A 19 -3.96 -20.43 -15.38
N VAL A 20 -3.55 -19.95 -14.19
CA VAL A 20 -4.36 -20.01 -12.96
C VAL A 20 -5.47 -18.96 -13.00
N TYR A 21 -6.18 -18.87 -14.12
CA TYR A 21 -7.29 -17.96 -14.34
C TYR A 21 -8.35 -18.64 -15.21
N LYS A 22 -9.07 -19.56 -14.60
CA LYS A 22 -10.50 -19.67 -14.85
C LYS A 22 -11.21 -19.30 -13.57
N ALA A 23 -11.10 -18.03 -13.19
CA ALA A 23 -12.15 -17.43 -12.40
C ALA A 23 -13.35 -17.38 -13.36
N VAL A 24 -14.31 -18.26 -13.14
CA VAL A 24 -15.61 -18.12 -13.79
C VAL A 24 -16.16 -16.81 -13.22
N GLU A 25 -16.44 -15.82 -14.05
CA GLU A 25 -17.23 -14.67 -13.60
C GLU A 25 -18.63 -15.21 -13.34
N ASP A 26 -18.85 -15.77 -12.15
CA ASP A 26 -20.19 -16.01 -11.65
C ASP A 26 -20.74 -14.61 -11.31
N GLU A 27 -21.48 -14.02 -12.25
CA GLU A 27 -22.07 -12.68 -12.15
C GLU A 27 -22.95 -12.50 -10.89
N ASP A 28 -23.29 -13.59 -10.22
CA ASP A 28 -24.15 -13.67 -9.03
C ASP A 28 -23.40 -13.99 -7.72
N GLU A 29 -22.06 -13.99 -7.70
CA GLU A 29 -21.31 -14.16 -6.45
C GLU A 29 -21.48 -12.93 -5.52
N GLU A 30 -22.33 -13.09 -4.49
CA GLU A 30 -22.49 -12.08 -3.45
C GLU A 30 -21.16 -11.87 -2.71
N ILE A 31 -20.72 -10.62 -2.62
CA ILE A 31 -19.51 -10.25 -1.90
C ILE A 31 -19.63 -10.71 -0.44
N PRO A 32 -18.70 -11.54 0.07
CA PRO A 32 -18.74 -12.00 1.45
C PRO A 32 -18.81 -10.81 2.43
N ASN A 33 -19.58 -10.99 3.51
CA ASN A 33 -19.80 -9.93 4.52
C ASN A 33 -18.49 -9.32 5.06
N GLU A 34 -17.43 -10.12 5.15
CA GLU A 34 -16.10 -9.64 5.56
C GLU A 34 -15.50 -8.64 4.56
N ILE A 35 -15.58 -8.93 3.27
CA ILE A 35 -15.09 -8.05 2.20
C ILE A 35 -15.93 -6.77 2.14
N ARG A 36 -17.26 -6.88 2.28
CA ARG A 36 -18.16 -5.73 2.36
C ARG A 36 -17.79 -4.77 3.50
N ARG A 37 -17.51 -5.31 4.70
CA ARG A 37 -17.05 -4.54 5.86
C ARG A 37 -15.72 -3.82 5.59
N LEU A 38 -14.81 -4.44 4.85
CA LEU A 38 -13.53 -3.82 4.47
C LEU A 38 -13.76 -2.67 3.47
N LEU A 39 -14.61 -2.87 2.47
CA LEU A 39 -14.98 -1.82 1.51
C LEU A 39 -15.68 -0.64 2.20
N ASP A 40 -16.55 -0.88 3.18
CA ASP A 40 -17.18 0.18 3.98
C ASP A 40 -16.16 0.97 4.83
N ARG A 41 -15.02 0.35 5.17
CA ARG A 41 -13.93 1.01 5.88
C ARG A 41 -13.07 1.85 4.94
N GLU A 42 -12.72 1.31 3.77
CA GLU A 42 -11.85 1.96 2.78
C GLU A 42 -12.58 3.01 1.95
N GLY A 43 -13.87 2.82 1.68
CA GLY A 43 -14.72 3.76 0.94
C GLY A 43 -15.03 5.04 1.72
N LYS A 44 -14.63 5.13 3.00
CA LYS A 44 -14.65 6.39 3.74
C LYS A 44 -13.63 7.32 3.09
N ALA A 45 -14.11 8.40 2.50
CA ALA A 45 -13.25 9.46 1.99
C ALA A 45 -12.30 9.90 3.10
N ILE A 46 -11.00 9.67 2.91
CA ILE A 46 -9.99 10.24 3.78
C ILE A 46 -10.08 11.75 3.62
N GLN A 47 -10.51 12.43 4.67
CA GLN A 47 -10.40 13.88 4.70
C GLN A 47 -8.90 14.19 4.76
N PRO A 48 -8.40 15.16 3.96
CA PRO A 48 -7.07 15.69 4.18
C PRO A 48 -6.93 16.03 5.66
N HIS A 49 -5.84 15.61 6.29
CA HIS A 49 -5.58 16.02 7.66
C HIS A 49 -5.42 17.55 7.67
N GLU A 50 -6.31 18.24 8.37
CA GLU A 50 -6.19 19.67 8.61
C GLU A 50 -5.13 19.87 9.71
N GLU A 51 -3.89 20.11 9.28
CA GLU A 51 -2.82 20.58 10.15
C GLU A 51 -2.86 22.11 10.21
N ALA A 52 -2.74 22.67 11.42
CA ALA A 52 -2.41 24.08 11.54
C ALA A 52 -1.01 24.28 10.96
N LEU A 53 -0.87 25.22 10.01
CA LEU A 53 0.39 25.49 9.34
C LEU A 53 0.89 26.88 9.73
N GLU A 54 2.12 26.95 10.19
CA GLU A 54 2.84 28.19 10.44
C GLU A 54 3.77 28.50 9.25
N LEU A 55 3.81 29.77 8.83
CA LEU A 55 4.72 30.25 7.78
C LEU A 55 5.89 31.01 8.42
N ILE A 56 7.11 30.52 8.20
CA ILE A 56 8.33 31.10 8.78
C ILE A 56 9.21 31.63 7.64
N ASN A 57 9.64 32.89 7.73
CA ASN A 57 10.61 33.49 6.81
C ASN A 57 12.02 33.45 7.43
N LEU A 58 12.91 32.67 6.81
CA LEU A 58 14.32 32.52 7.20
C LEU A 58 15.27 33.48 6.45
N GLY A 59 14.71 34.33 5.60
CA GLY A 59 15.46 35.29 4.80
C GLY A 59 15.89 36.52 5.59
N SER A 60 16.77 37.32 5.00
CA SER A 60 17.28 38.57 5.58
C SER A 60 17.15 39.72 4.58
N GLY A 61 16.79 40.90 5.07
CA GLY A 61 16.56 42.08 4.24
C GLY A 61 15.45 41.85 3.21
N GLU A 62 15.76 42.00 1.93
CA GLU A 62 14.81 41.83 0.83
C GLU A 62 14.69 40.37 0.35
N GLU A 63 15.64 39.50 0.73
CA GLU A 63 15.57 38.08 0.38
C GLU A 63 14.54 37.40 1.29
N LYS A 64 13.48 36.83 0.70
CA LYS A 64 12.50 36.01 1.41
C LYS A 64 12.81 34.53 1.23
N LYS A 65 12.81 33.78 2.32
CA LYS A 65 12.94 32.31 2.35
C LYS A 65 11.85 31.73 3.23
N GLU A 66 10.68 31.52 2.63
CA GLU A 66 9.48 31.10 3.36
C GLU A 66 9.36 29.56 3.39
N ILE A 67 9.10 29.00 4.57
CA ILE A 67 8.82 27.58 4.79
C ILE A 67 7.50 27.42 5.55
N ARG A 68 6.80 26.30 5.33
CA ARG A 68 5.57 25.94 6.03
C ARG A 68 5.85 24.77 6.98
N ILE A 69 5.47 24.90 8.25
CA ILE A 69 5.65 23.85 9.27
C ILE A 69 4.29 23.51 9.88
N GLY A 70 4.00 22.22 10.04
CA GLY A 70 2.84 21.75 10.81
C GLY A 70 3.04 21.98 12.30
N VAL A 71 2.05 22.57 12.97
CA VAL A 71 2.07 22.79 14.42
C VAL A 71 1.00 21.92 15.09
N LEU A 72 1.40 21.27 16.19
CA LEU A 72 0.47 20.64 17.12
C LEU A 72 -0.06 21.74 18.06
N LEU A 73 -1.37 21.99 18.03
CA LEU A 73 -2.07 22.91 18.93
C LEU A 73 -2.19 22.33 20.35
#